data_AF-A0A4Y9F7K6-F1
#
_entry.id   AF-A0A4Y9F7K6-F1
#
_cell.length_a   1.000
_cell.length_b   1.000
_cell.length_c   1.000
_cell.angle_alpha   90.00
_cell.angle_beta   90.00
_cell.angle_gamma   90.00
#
_symmetry.space_group_name_H-M   'P 1'
#
loop_
_entity.id
_entity.type
_entity.pdbx_description
1 polymer ?
#
loop_
_entity_poly.entity_id
_entity_poly.type
_entity_poly.pdbx_seq_one_letter_code
_entity_poly.pdbx_strand_id
1 'polypeptide(L)'
;MASTFRQRPTPKNEDAFIEAAEAPRTISEPEQGADKSADSPEARLEKRAAGRKYGIYTLRGTESQAELLKYAAKQKGMSQNELISHYLFEAIEFEFGADIPIK
;
A
#
# COMPACT_ATOMS: atom_id res chain seq x y z
N MET A 1 24.39 30.45 -22.45
CA MET A 1 23.32 30.60 -21.44
C MET A 1 21.99 30.68 -22.17
N ALA A 2 21.13 29.66 -22.07
CA ALA A 2 19.80 29.67 -22.69
C ALA A 2 18.76 29.81 -21.57
N SER A 3 18.08 30.96 -21.52
CA SER A 3 17.01 31.24 -20.57
C SER A 3 15.69 30.68 -21.12
N THR A 4 15.16 29.64 -20.50
CA THR A 4 13.83 29.10 -20.81
C THR A 4 12.76 29.97 -20.13
N PHE A 5 12.12 30.84 -20.91
CA PHE A 5 11.00 31.68 -20.48
C PHE A 5 9.79 30.78 -20.16
N ARG A 6 9.38 30.68 -18.89
CA ARG A 6 8.10 30.06 -18.53
C ARG A 6 6.98 30.98 -18.99
N GLN A 7 6.19 30.55 -19.97
CA GLN A 7 4.97 31.25 -20.33
C GLN A 7 3.98 31.20 -19.17
N ARG A 8 3.42 32.36 -18.81
CA ARG A 8 2.35 32.51 -17.83
C ARG A 8 1.04 32.03 -18.48
N PRO A 9 0.27 31.11 -17.89
CA PRO A 9 -0.98 30.66 -18.48
C PRO A 9 -1.96 31.84 -18.58
N THR A 10 -2.67 31.93 -19.70
CA THR A 10 -3.69 32.94 -19.98
C THR A 10 -5.02 32.58 -19.29
N PRO A 11 -5.88 33.57 -18.97
CA PRO A 11 -7.08 33.40 -18.14
C PRO A 11 -8.18 32.49 -18.72
N LYS A 12 -8.06 32.05 -19.98
CA LYS A 12 -8.99 31.07 -20.60
C LYS A 12 -8.95 29.68 -19.96
N ASN A 13 -7.98 29.41 -19.08
CA ASN A 13 -7.84 28.14 -18.37
C ASN A 13 -8.49 28.14 -16.97
N GLU A 14 -8.98 29.29 -16.49
CA GLU A 14 -9.62 29.39 -15.17
C GLU A 14 -11.01 28.74 -15.21
N ASP A 15 -11.80 29.03 -16.26
CA ASP A 15 -13.13 28.45 -16.44
C ASP A 15 -13.07 26.91 -16.57
N ALA A 16 -12.10 26.39 -17.33
CA ALA A 16 -11.87 24.95 -17.47
C ALA A 16 -11.37 24.28 -16.18
N PHE A 17 -10.72 25.03 -15.28
CA PHE A 17 -10.27 24.53 -13.98
C PHE A 17 -11.43 24.49 -12.97
N ILE A 18 -12.31 25.49 -13.01
CA ILE A 18 -13.52 25.56 -12.18
C ILE A 18 -14.51 24.46 -12.59
N GLU A 19 -14.72 24.28 -13.90
CA GLU A 19 -15.62 23.25 -14.44
C GLU A 19 -15.14 21.83 -14.09
N ALA A 20 -13.83 21.59 -14.06
CA ALA A 20 -13.23 20.34 -13.60
C ALA A 20 -13.32 20.12 -12.08
N ALA A 21 -13.49 21.19 -11.29
CA ALA A 21 -13.68 21.12 -9.85
C ALA A 21 -15.15 20.90 -9.46
N GLU A 22 -16.09 21.39 -10.27
CA GLU A 22 -17.54 21.22 -10.08
C GLU A 22 -18.09 19.92 -10.68
N ALA A 23 -17.30 19.21 -11.49
CA ALA A 23 -17.66 17.88 -11.96
C ALA A 23 -17.97 16.97 -10.75
N PRO A 24 -19.15 16.33 -10.68
CA PRO A 24 -19.48 15.43 -9.59
C PRO A 24 -18.46 14.30 -9.61
N ARG A 25 -17.57 14.28 -8.61
CA ARG A 25 -16.78 13.09 -8.33
C ARG A 25 -17.80 12.03 -7.96
N THR A 26 -18.07 11.11 -8.88
CA THR A 26 -18.61 9.81 -8.54
C THR A 26 -17.55 9.14 -7.68
N ILE A 27 -17.58 9.46 -6.38
CA ILE A 27 -17.06 8.59 -5.35
C ILE A 27 -18.02 7.42 -5.42
N SER A 28 -17.68 6.43 -6.25
CA SER A 28 -18.23 5.09 -6.09
C SER A 28 -17.86 4.68 -4.68
N GLU A 29 -18.80 4.85 -3.76
CA GLU A 29 -18.81 4.14 -2.50
C GLU A 29 -18.60 2.66 -2.81
N PRO A 30 -17.60 1.98 -2.22
CA PRO A 30 -17.69 0.54 -2.11
C PRO A 30 -18.62 0.24 -0.92
N GLU A 31 -19.91 0.50 -1.08
CA GLU A 31 -20.95 -0.11 -0.26
C GLU A 31 -21.26 -1.48 -0.88
N GLN A 32 -20.55 -2.52 -0.43
CA GLN A 32 -21.11 -3.87 -0.33
C GLN A 32 -20.10 -4.78 0.36
N GLY A 33 -20.48 -5.22 1.56
CA GLY A 33 -19.73 -6.21 2.32
C GLY A 33 -19.54 -7.48 1.49
N ALA A 34 -18.33 -7.68 0.99
CA ALA A 34 -17.85 -9.02 0.69
C ALA A 34 -17.89 -9.80 1.99
N ASP A 35 -18.49 -11.00 1.95
CA ASP A 35 -18.63 -11.91 3.08
C ASP A 35 -17.38 -11.91 3.96
N LYS A 36 -17.50 -11.24 5.11
CA LYS A 36 -16.40 -10.84 6.00
C LYS A 36 -15.65 -12.02 6.63
N SER A 37 -16.15 -13.23 6.42
CA SER A 37 -15.70 -14.49 7.02
C SER A 37 -15.50 -15.62 6.00
N ALA A 38 -15.67 -15.37 4.69
CA ALA A 38 -15.56 -16.42 3.67
C ALA A 38 -14.18 -16.51 3.00
N ASP A 39 -13.39 -15.44 3.05
CA ASP A 39 -12.05 -15.46 2.49
C ASP A 39 -11.09 -16.27 3.36
N SER A 40 -10.32 -17.15 2.72
CA SER A 40 -9.21 -17.85 3.38
C SER A 40 -8.15 -16.83 3.87
N PRO A 41 -7.34 -17.17 4.88
CA PRO A 41 -6.25 -16.30 5.35
C PRO A 41 -5.34 -15.83 4.21
N GLU A 42 -5.04 -16.71 3.26
CA GLU A 42 -4.22 -16.40 2.09
C GLU A 42 -4.90 -15.36 1.18
N ALA A 43 -6.20 -15.52 0.91
CA ALA A 43 -6.95 -14.56 0.10
C ALA A 43 -7.02 -13.18 0.76
N ARG A 44 -7.16 -13.13 2.10
CA ARG A 44 -7.13 -11.85 2.84
C ARG A 44 -5.75 -11.20 2.80
N LEU A 45 -4.69 -12.00 2.95
CA LEU A 45 -3.31 -11.53 2.89
C LEU A 45 -3.00 -10.87 1.52
N GLU A 46 -3.41 -11.51 0.42
CA GLU A 46 -3.24 -10.96 -0.93
C GLU A 46 -3.99 -9.64 -1.11
N LYS A 47 -5.24 -9.56 -0.63
CA LYS A 47 -6.03 -8.32 -0.69
C LYS A 47 -5.36 -7.19 0.10
N ARG A 48 -4.81 -7.46 1.29
CA ARG A 48 -4.08 -6.44 2.06
C ARG A 48 -2.78 -6.01 1.39
N ALA A 49 -2.07 -6.95 0.75
CA ALA A 49 -0.81 -6.66 0.05
C ALA A 49 -0.99 -5.77 -1.20
N ALA A 50 -2.19 -5.76 -1.80
CA ALA A 50 -2.52 -4.94 -2.96
C ALA A 50 -2.75 -3.44 -2.64
N GLY A 51 -2.88 -3.08 -1.36
CA GLY A 51 -3.13 -1.70 -0.92
C GLY A 51 -1.97 -0.73 -1.14
N ARG A 52 -2.24 0.57 -0.96
CA ARG A 52 -1.21 1.62 -1.02
C ARG A 52 -0.17 1.41 0.09
N LYS A 53 1.11 1.33 -0.30
CA LYS A 53 2.22 1.11 0.63
C LYS A 53 2.68 2.40 1.33
N TYR A 54 2.93 2.32 2.63
CA TYR A 54 3.56 3.35 3.46
C TYR A 54 4.31 2.69 4.64
N GLY A 55 5.18 3.43 5.32
CA GLY A 55 5.93 2.89 6.46
C GLY A 55 5.02 2.61 7.65
N ILE A 56 4.96 1.35 8.11
CA ILE A 56 4.09 0.92 9.23
C ILE A 56 4.84 0.99 10.56
N TYR A 57 6.04 0.39 10.63
CA TYR A 57 6.82 0.30 11.86
C TYR A 57 8.32 0.16 11.58
N THR A 58 9.16 0.62 12.50
CA THR A 58 10.62 0.45 12.44
C THR A 58 11.05 -0.68 13.38
N LEU A 59 11.64 -1.73 12.85
CA LEU A 59 12.13 -2.85 13.65
C LEU A 59 13.50 -2.54 14.28
N ARG A 60 13.62 -2.82 15.58
CA ARG A 60 14.91 -2.84 16.29
C ARG A 60 15.34 -4.29 16.44
N GLY A 61 16.63 -4.54 16.28
CA GLY A 61 17.20 -5.88 16.43
C GLY A 61 18.68 -5.82 16.75
N THR A 62 19.22 -6.98 17.09
CA THR A 62 20.66 -7.21 17.31
C THR A 62 21.37 -7.45 15.98
N GLU A 63 22.70 -7.37 15.98
CA GLU A 63 23.52 -7.73 14.81
C GLU A 63 23.25 -9.16 14.33
N SER A 64 23.17 -10.12 15.27
CA SER A 64 22.89 -11.52 14.95
C SER A 64 21.52 -11.69 14.27
N GLN A 65 20.49 -10.95 14.71
CA GLN A 65 19.18 -10.96 14.05
C GLN A 65 19.24 -10.37 12.63
N ALA A 66 20.02 -9.31 12.43
CA ALA A 66 20.22 -8.73 11.11
C ALA A 66 20.96 -9.68 10.16
N GLU A 67 21.95 -10.42 10.65
CA GLU A 67 22.65 -11.45 9.88
C GLU A 67 21.74 -12.62 9.50
N LEU A 68 20.91 -13.09 10.43
CA LEU A 68 19.90 -14.12 10.17
C LEU A 68 18.94 -13.67 9.06
N LEU A 69 18.43 -12.43 9.15
CA LEU A 69 17.56 -11.84 8.14
C LEU A 69 18.23 -11.78 6.76
N LYS A 70 19.47 -11.31 6.69
CA LYS A 70 20.26 -11.27 5.44
C LYS A 70 20.43 -12.67 4.84
N TYR A 71 20.77 -13.65 5.67
CA TYR A 71 20.98 -15.02 5.23
C TYR A 71 19.67 -15.64 4.70
N ALA A 72 18.58 -15.54 5.47
CA ALA A 72 17.28 -16.10 5.09
C ALA A 72 16.74 -15.45 3.80
N ALA A 73 16.86 -14.13 3.67
CA ALA A 73 16.45 -13.40 2.46
C ALA A 73 17.23 -13.89 1.23
N LYS A 74 18.55 -14.09 1.36
CA LYS A 74 19.40 -14.64 0.29
C LYS A 74 18.98 -16.05 -0.10
N GLN A 75 18.71 -16.93 0.87
CA GLN A 75 18.30 -18.31 0.61
C GLN A 75 16.95 -18.39 -0.11
N LYS A 76 16.03 -17.47 0.19
CA LYS A 76 14.69 -17.41 -0.40
C LYS A 76 14.61 -16.57 -1.68
N GLY A 77 15.68 -15.86 -2.06
CA GLY A 77 15.67 -14.95 -3.20
C GLY A 77 14.77 -13.73 -3.02
N MET A 78 14.49 -13.34 -1.78
CA MET A 78 13.58 -12.24 -1.42
C MET A 78 14.36 -11.03 -0.90
N SER A 79 13.76 -9.85 -0.93
CA SER A 79 14.28 -8.73 -0.13
C SER A 79 14.03 -8.98 1.37
N GLN A 80 14.84 -8.38 2.26
CA GLN A 80 14.61 -8.52 3.71
C GLN A 80 13.22 -8.01 4.13
N ASN A 81 12.76 -6.89 3.54
CA ASN A 81 11.44 -6.35 3.82
C ASN A 81 10.32 -7.29 3.36
N GLU A 82 10.48 -7.93 2.21
CA GLU A 82 9.52 -8.90 1.69
C GLU A 82 9.49 -10.16 2.54
N LEU A 83 10.65 -10.67 2.95
CA LEU A 83 10.75 -11.79 3.87
C LEU A 83 10.04 -11.48 5.21
N ILE A 84 10.32 -10.31 5.79
CA ILE A 84 9.66 -9.87 7.02
C ILE A 84 8.16 -9.78 6.80
N SER A 85 7.72 -9.13 5.72
CA SER A 85 6.30 -8.94 5.42
C SER A 85 5.59 -10.28 5.25
N HIS A 86 6.20 -11.22 4.54
CA HIS A 86 5.67 -12.56 4.33
C HIS A 86 5.46 -13.28 5.67
N TYR A 87 6.51 -13.47 6.47
CA TYR A 87 6.40 -14.20 7.73
C TYR A 87 5.55 -13.46 8.79
N LEU A 88 5.65 -12.14 8.86
CA LEU A 88 4.93 -11.35 9.88
C LEU A 88 3.44 -11.27 9.56
N PHE A 89 3.07 -10.87 8.34
CA PHE A 89 1.68 -10.67 8.00
C PHE A 89 0.94 -11.98 7.79
N GLU A 90 1.60 -13.05 7.32
CA GLU A 90 0.98 -14.37 7.27
C GLU A 90 0.57 -14.85 8.67
N ALA A 91 1.48 -14.75 9.65
CA ALA A 91 1.17 -15.14 11.03
C ALA A 91 0.03 -14.29 11.64
N ILE A 92 0.08 -12.96 11.46
CA ILE A 92 -0.96 -12.06 11.99
C ILE A 92 -2.30 -12.28 11.28
N GLU A 93 -2.31 -12.50 9.97
CA GLU A 93 -3.55 -12.70 9.20
C GLU A 93 -4.25 -13.99 9.59
N PHE A 94 -3.46 -15.02 9.90
CA PHE A 94 -3.95 -16.31 10.36
C PHE A 94 -4.60 -16.20 11.75
N GLU A 95 -3.97 -15.49 12.70
CA GLU A 95 -4.49 -15.37 14.06
C GLU A 95 -5.60 -14.33 14.22
N PHE A 96 -5.48 -13.16 13.57
CA PHE A 96 -6.31 -11.98 13.87
C PHE A 96 -7.02 -11.39 12.65
N GLY A 97 -6.66 -11.82 11.44
CA GLY A 97 -7.07 -11.09 10.24
C GLY A 97 -8.58 -11.18 9.95
N ALA A 98 -9.29 -12.18 10.47
CA ALA A 98 -10.74 -12.34 10.29
C ALA A 98 -11.53 -11.31 11.09
N ASP A 99 -10.95 -10.82 12.19
CA ASP A 99 -11.59 -9.86 13.09
C ASP A 99 -11.46 -8.41 12.58
N ILE A 100 -10.56 -8.16 11.62
CA ILE A 100 -10.27 -6.82 11.11
C ILE A 100 -10.70 -6.71 9.65
N PRO A 101 -11.60 -5.77 9.29
CA PRO A 101 -12.02 -5.61 7.91
C PRO A 101 -10.85 -5.18 7.00
N ILE A 102 -10.90 -5.60 5.75
CA ILE A 102 -10.01 -5.10 4.70
C ILE A 102 -10.57 -3.76 4.21
N LYS A 103 -9.69 -2.78 4.03
CA LYS A 103 -10.01 -1.40 3.60
C LYS A 103 -9.42 -1.11 2.23
#